data_AF-A0A9K3KL89-F1
#
_entry.id   AF-A0A9K3KL89-F1
#
_cell.length_a   1.000
_cell.length_b   1.000
_cell.length_c   1.000
_cell.angle_alpha   90.00
_cell.angle_beta   90.00
_cell.angle_gamma   90.00
#
_symmetry.space_group_name_H-M   'P 1'
#
loop_
_entity.id
_entity.type
_entity.pdbx_description
1 polymer ?
#
loop_
_entity_poly.entity_id
_entity_poly.type
_entity_poly.pdbx_seq_one_letter_code
_entity_poly.pdbx_strand_id
1 'polypeptide(L)'
;MVQSLNTKALVTLASVIRRPSLMVPHVSVDNISEINYEAMKEHAGIRAVIFDKDNTLTAPYAMDLHPLAVSGLEHAKRVFGVENVAIMSNSAGTRDDPEYKDAQQIETALGIAVIRHEEKKPGGLQEVLSHFQMDDAASLCMVGDRLLTDVVFGNLYGMLTIHTLPLCRGDDNQADNIPAKLIRTVENKGLYGNWFGGRMLQKNKPTHKYWAGELAFPLVLTHDQTSSSSTTTTMTSPSEVDANKENPQ
;
A
#
# COMPACT_ATOMS: atom_id res chain seq x y z
N MET A 1 5.65 -1.21 29.78
CA MET A 1 6.41 -2.30 29.13
C MET A 1 7.09 -1.74 27.89
N VAL A 2 8.42 -1.52 27.89
CA VAL A 2 9.16 -0.84 26.79
C VAL A 2 10.31 -1.72 26.25
N GLN A 3 10.20 -3.05 26.38
CA GLN A 3 11.31 -3.97 26.03
C GLN A 3 11.13 -4.71 24.69
N SER A 4 9.92 -4.81 24.14
CA SER A 4 9.67 -5.55 22.89
C SER A 4 10.07 -4.76 21.63
N LEU A 5 9.86 -3.43 21.62
CA LEU A 5 10.14 -2.60 20.45
C LEU A 5 11.64 -2.57 20.09
N ASN A 6 12.51 -2.51 21.10
CA ASN A 6 13.96 -2.41 20.88
C ASN A 6 14.59 -3.74 20.45
N THR A 7 14.07 -4.88 20.93
CA THR A 7 14.62 -6.21 20.61
C THR A 7 14.24 -6.65 19.20
N LYS A 8 12.98 -6.49 18.80
CA LYS A 8 12.56 -6.85 17.43
C LYS A 8 13.07 -5.87 16.38
N ALA A 9 13.13 -4.56 16.66
CA ALA A 9 13.78 -3.62 15.76
C ALA A 9 15.27 -3.97 15.56
N LEU A 10 15.98 -4.41 16.61
CA LEU A 10 17.34 -4.93 16.49
C LEU A 10 17.40 -6.21 15.65
N VAL A 11 16.48 -7.15 15.85
CA VAL A 11 16.43 -8.42 15.11
C VAL A 11 16.12 -8.17 13.64
N THR A 12 15.16 -7.29 13.33
CA THR A 12 14.87 -6.84 11.97
C THR A 12 16.11 -6.21 11.35
N LEU A 13 16.76 -5.28 12.04
CA LEU A 13 17.98 -4.64 11.55
C LEU A 13 19.10 -5.66 11.32
N ALA A 14 19.31 -6.60 12.23
CA ALA A 14 20.28 -7.69 12.09
C ALA A 14 19.94 -8.61 10.91
N SER A 15 18.65 -8.90 10.69
CA SER A 15 18.18 -9.70 9.57
C SER A 15 18.43 -9.01 8.23
N VAL A 16 18.21 -7.69 8.16
CA VAL A 16 18.47 -6.86 6.97
C VAL A 16 19.97 -6.74 6.71
N ILE A 17 20.79 -6.54 7.74
CA ILE A 17 22.26 -6.54 7.61
C ILE A 17 22.75 -7.89 7.03
N ARG A 18 22.18 -9.00 7.51
CA ARG A 18 22.55 -10.34 7.04
C ARG A 18 21.97 -10.68 5.66
N ARG A 19 20.81 -10.14 5.31
CA ARG A 19 20.10 -10.35 4.04
C ARG A 19 19.59 -9.02 3.49
N PRO A 20 20.46 -8.20 2.88
CA PRO A 20 20.07 -6.88 2.39
C PRO A 20 18.98 -6.90 1.31
N SER A 21 18.82 -8.03 0.61
CA SER A 21 17.74 -8.23 -0.38
C SER A 21 16.33 -8.10 0.20
N LEU A 22 16.16 -8.22 1.53
CA LEU A 22 14.86 -8.01 2.19
C LEU A 22 14.33 -6.59 2.04
N MET A 23 15.19 -5.60 1.78
CA MET A 23 14.77 -4.23 1.50
C MET A 23 14.44 -3.96 0.03
N VAL A 24 14.62 -4.95 -0.85
CA VAL A 24 14.43 -4.79 -2.29
C VAL A 24 12.98 -5.18 -2.61
N PRO A 25 12.13 -4.26 -3.08
CA PRO A 25 10.74 -4.56 -3.40
C PRO A 25 10.63 -5.37 -4.69
N HIS A 26 9.54 -6.12 -4.85
CA HIS A 26 9.26 -6.81 -6.11
C HIS A 26 8.98 -5.82 -7.24
N VAL A 27 8.23 -4.76 -6.96
CA VAL A 27 7.87 -3.70 -7.91
C VAL A 27 7.99 -2.34 -7.23
N SER A 28 8.29 -1.29 -8.00
CA SER A 28 8.31 0.09 -7.52
C SER A 28 7.47 0.96 -8.44
N VAL A 29 6.62 1.80 -7.86
CA VAL A 29 5.73 2.74 -8.57
C VAL A 29 5.77 4.11 -7.90
N ASP A 30 5.30 5.17 -8.57
CA ASP A 30 5.26 6.49 -7.95
C ASP A 30 4.15 6.57 -6.90
N ASN A 31 2.97 6.01 -7.20
CA ASN A 31 1.84 5.94 -6.28
C ASN A 31 0.94 4.74 -6.62
N ILE A 32 -0.01 4.44 -5.75
CA ILE A 32 -0.85 3.25 -5.86
C ILE A 32 -1.80 3.23 -7.08
N SER A 33 -1.97 4.36 -7.78
CA SER A 33 -2.79 4.43 -8.99
C SER A 33 -2.10 3.89 -10.24
N GLU A 34 -0.80 3.59 -10.17
CA GLU A 34 -0.04 2.99 -11.27
C GLU A 34 -0.01 1.45 -11.20
N ILE A 35 -0.62 0.85 -10.19
CA ILE A 35 -0.59 -0.59 -9.96
C ILE A 35 -1.63 -1.29 -10.85
N ASN A 36 -1.22 -2.36 -11.53
CA ASN A 36 -2.10 -3.24 -12.29
C ASN A 36 -2.68 -4.34 -11.38
N TYR A 37 -3.76 -4.00 -10.68
CA TYR A 37 -4.41 -4.89 -9.73
C TYR A 37 -5.01 -6.15 -10.39
N GLU A 38 -5.49 -6.06 -11.63
CA GLU A 38 -5.96 -7.22 -12.40
C GLU A 38 -4.84 -8.24 -12.59
N ALA A 39 -3.68 -7.80 -13.07
CA ALA A 39 -2.52 -8.69 -13.26
C ALA A 39 -2.06 -9.31 -11.93
N MET A 40 -2.14 -8.55 -10.82
CA MET A 40 -1.85 -9.10 -9.49
C MET A 40 -2.77 -10.27 -9.15
N LYS A 41 -4.08 -10.12 -9.38
CA LYS A 41 -5.08 -11.14 -9.07
C LYS A 41 -5.00 -12.33 -10.03
N GLU A 42 -4.88 -12.08 -11.33
CA GLU A 42 -4.95 -13.09 -12.38
C GLU A 42 -3.64 -13.86 -12.58
N HIS A 43 -2.50 -13.21 -12.36
CA HIS A 43 -1.20 -13.75 -12.76
C HIS A 43 -0.15 -13.78 -11.64
N ALA A 44 -0.37 -13.09 -10.53
CA ALA A 44 0.53 -13.13 -9.37
C ALA A 44 -0.05 -13.91 -8.17
N GLY A 45 -1.25 -14.50 -8.31
CA GLY A 45 -1.88 -15.31 -7.26
C GLY A 45 -2.29 -14.50 -6.03
N ILE A 46 -2.39 -13.16 -6.16
CA ILE A 46 -2.74 -12.29 -5.06
C ILE A 46 -4.25 -12.34 -4.83
N ARG A 47 -4.63 -12.41 -3.57
CA ARG A 47 -6.02 -12.51 -3.11
C ARG A 47 -6.45 -11.34 -2.25
N ALA A 48 -5.50 -10.66 -1.61
CA ALA A 48 -5.77 -9.44 -0.85
C ALA A 48 -4.57 -8.47 -0.85
N VAL A 49 -4.86 -7.19 -0.66
CA VAL A 49 -3.88 -6.10 -0.68
C VAL A 49 -3.88 -5.38 0.65
N ILE A 50 -2.68 -5.16 1.19
CA ILE A 50 -2.43 -4.43 2.43
C ILE A 50 -1.71 -3.15 2.06
N PHE A 51 -2.30 -2.01 2.42
CA PHE A 51 -1.69 -0.71 2.24
C PHE A 51 -1.11 -0.20 3.56
N ASP A 52 0.07 0.39 3.50
CA ASP A 52 0.47 1.37 4.50
C ASP A 52 -0.44 2.62 4.41
N LYS A 53 -0.49 3.41 5.48
CA LYS A 53 -1.29 4.64 5.55
C LYS A 53 -0.50 5.87 5.12
N ASP A 54 0.44 6.27 5.97
CA ASP A 54 1.05 7.60 5.92
C ASP A 54 2.08 7.67 4.79
N ASN A 55 1.92 8.61 3.86
CA ASN A 55 2.68 8.71 2.60
C ASN A 55 2.41 7.61 1.56
N THR A 56 1.41 6.77 1.77
CA THR A 56 0.98 5.73 0.81
C THR A 56 -0.46 5.95 0.35
N LEU A 57 -1.41 6.06 1.29
CA LEU A 57 -2.81 6.41 1.02
C LEU A 57 -3.10 7.85 1.37
N THR A 58 -2.54 8.35 2.47
CA THR A 58 -2.81 9.69 2.99
C THR A 58 -1.55 10.53 2.99
N ALA A 59 -1.70 11.85 3.08
CA ALA A 59 -0.63 12.70 3.57
C ALA A 59 -0.23 12.27 5.01
N PRO A 60 0.99 12.61 5.47
CA PRO A 60 1.43 12.22 6.81
C PRO A 60 0.46 12.71 7.89
N TYR A 61 0.00 11.80 8.77
CA TYR A 61 -0.93 12.09 9.86
C TYR A 61 -2.31 12.61 9.43
N ALA A 62 -2.58 12.70 8.13
CA ALA A 62 -3.91 13.03 7.63
C ALA A 62 -4.86 11.84 7.75
N MET A 63 -6.16 12.12 7.76
CA MET A 63 -7.21 11.11 7.76
C MET A 63 -7.79 10.90 6.35
N ASP A 64 -7.77 11.94 5.53
CA ASP A 64 -8.35 11.93 4.19
C ASP A 64 -7.43 11.26 3.16
N LEU A 65 -8.07 10.59 2.20
CA LEU A 65 -7.40 9.97 1.06
C LEU A 65 -6.69 11.04 0.23
N HIS A 66 -5.42 10.81 -0.08
CA HIS A 66 -4.67 11.72 -0.93
C HIS A 66 -5.20 11.65 -2.37
N PRO A 67 -5.32 12.78 -3.10
CA PRO A 67 -5.86 12.78 -4.47
C PRO A 67 -5.19 11.79 -5.43
N LEU A 68 -3.87 11.63 -5.33
CA LEU A 68 -3.10 10.66 -6.15
C LEU A 68 -3.40 9.19 -5.81
N ALA A 69 -3.98 8.90 -4.65
CA ALA A 69 -4.31 7.55 -4.21
C ALA A 69 -5.77 7.16 -4.51
N VAL A 70 -6.64 8.13 -4.84
CA VAL A 70 -8.09 7.89 -5.03
C VAL A 70 -8.37 6.84 -6.09
N SER A 71 -7.83 7.01 -7.30
CA SER A 71 -8.04 6.06 -8.39
C SER A 71 -7.51 4.67 -8.07
N GLY A 72 -6.32 4.58 -7.48
CA GLY A 72 -5.69 3.32 -7.11
C GLY A 72 -6.47 2.56 -6.03
N LEU A 73 -6.93 3.24 -4.98
CA LEU A 73 -7.69 2.59 -3.92
C LEU A 73 -9.05 2.09 -4.42
N GLU A 74 -9.77 2.91 -5.19
CA GLU A 74 -11.04 2.49 -5.78
C GLU A 74 -10.84 1.34 -6.77
N HIS A 75 -9.73 1.32 -7.51
CA HIS A 75 -9.39 0.22 -8.40
C HIS A 75 -9.09 -1.08 -7.63
N ALA A 76 -8.29 -1.02 -6.57
CA ALA A 76 -8.04 -2.15 -5.70
C ALA A 76 -9.35 -2.72 -5.13
N LYS A 77 -10.24 -1.86 -4.62
CA LYS A 77 -11.55 -2.26 -4.09
C LYS A 77 -12.42 -2.93 -5.14
N ARG A 78 -12.43 -2.43 -6.39
CA ARG A 78 -13.16 -3.07 -7.50
C ARG A 78 -12.62 -4.45 -7.84
N VAL A 79 -11.31 -4.63 -7.88
CA VAL A 79 -10.67 -5.89 -8.29
C VAL A 79 -10.71 -6.94 -7.19
N PHE A 80 -10.40 -6.57 -5.96
CA PHE A 80 -10.27 -7.50 -4.84
C PHE A 80 -11.54 -7.66 -4.01
N GLY A 81 -12.44 -6.67 -4.03
CA GLY A 81 -13.51 -6.54 -3.05
C GLY A 81 -13.03 -5.76 -1.83
N VAL A 82 -13.93 -5.00 -1.20
CA VAL A 82 -13.60 -4.13 -0.05
C VAL A 82 -13.07 -4.94 1.13
N GLU A 83 -13.56 -6.16 1.31
CA GLU A 83 -13.15 -7.11 2.35
C GLU A 83 -11.73 -7.67 2.16
N ASN A 84 -11.18 -7.57 0.95
CA ASN A 84 -9.82 -8.04 0.62
C ASN A 84 -8.84 -6.88 0.41
N VAL A 85 -9.21 -5.68 0.86
CA VAL A 85 -8.35 -4.50 0.86
C VAL A 85 -8.35 -3.93 2.27
N ALA A 86 -7.17 -3.84 2.90
CA ALA A 86 -7.05 -3.34 4.25
C ALA A 86 -5.80 -2.49 4.46
N ILE A 87 -5.80 -1.74 5.56
CA ILE A 87 -4.70 -0.89 5.99
C ILE A 87 -3.96 -1.57 7.13
N MET A 88 -2.64 -1.55 7.08
CA MET A 88 -1.80 -1.86 8.24
C MET A 88 -0.86 -0.68 8.50
N SER A 89 -1.08 0.04 9.60
CA SER A 89 -0.33 1.25 9.94
C SER A 89 0.46 1.10 11.24
N ASN A 90 1.67 1.66 11.29
CA ASN A 90 2.44 1.74 12.55
C ASN A 90 1.99 2.88 13.47
N SER A 91 1.08 3.75 13.00
CA SER A 91 0.51 4.89 13.73
C SER A 91 -0.94 4.66 14.18
N ALA A 92 -1.68 3.72 13.59
CA ALA A 92 -3.09 3.45 13.91
C ALA A 92 -3.39 1.94 13.94
N GLY A 93 -4.36 1.51 14.73
CA GLY A 93 -4.69 0.08 14.90
C GLY A 93 -3.67 -0.68 15.75
N THR A 94 -2.76 0.03 16.41
CA THR A 94 -1.72 -0.51 17.31
C THR A 94 -2.13 -0.35 18.77
N ARG A 95 -1.33 -0.88 19.72
CA ARG A 95 -1.51 -0.61 21.16
C ARG A 95 -1.33 0.87 21.56
N ASP A 96 -0.70 1.67 20.70
CA ASP A 96 -0.52 3.10 20.91
C ASP A 96 -1.73 3.92 20.43
N ASP A 97 -2.75 3.28 19.85
CA ASP A 97 -4.03 3.87 19.42
C ASP A 97 -5.11 3.55 20.47
N PRO A 98 -5.36 4.45 21.45
CA PRO A 98 -6.23 4.16 22.57
C PRO A 98 -7.66 3.92 22.10
N GLU A 99 -8.22 2.76 22.48
CA GLU A 99 -9.56 2.33 22.06
C GLU A 99 -9.71 2.21 20.53
N TYR A 100 -8.61 2.20 19.78
CA TYR A 100 -8.58 2.16 18.32
C TYR A 100 -9.36 3.30 17.64
N LYS A 101 -9.33 4.50 18.23
CA LYS A 101 -10.07 5.67 17.74
C LYS A 101 -9.56 6.14 16.40
N ASP A 102 -8.24 6.20 16.22
CA ASP A 102 -7.66 6.63 14.94
C ASP A 102 -8.02 5.63 13.85
N ALA A 103 -7.89 4.33 14.15
CA ALA A 103 -8.27 3.28 13.22
C ALA A 103 -9.75 3.36 12.80
N GLN A 104 -10.68 3.60 13.73
CA GLN A 104 -12.12 3.76 13.42
C GLN A 104 -12.39 4.99 12.54
N GLN A 105 -11.70 6.10 12.78
CA GLN A 105 -11.82 7.30 11.95
C GLN A 105 -11.30 7.04 10.54
N ILE A 106 -10.16 6.37 10.41
CA ILE A 106 -9.57 5.99 9.13
C ILE A 106 -10.49 5.05 8.36
N GLU A 107 -11.08 4.06 9.02
CA GLU A 107 -12.05 3.14 8.41
C GLU A 107 -13.27 3.88 7.85
N THR A 108 -13.76 4.86 8.61
CA THR A 108 -14.88 5.71 8.17
C THR A 108 -14.50 6.57 6.97
N ALA A 109 -13.28 7.15 6.98
CA ALA A 109 -12.82 8.05 5.94
C ALA A 109 -12.47 7.33 4.63
N LEU A 110 -11.82 6.16 4.72
CA LEU A 110 -11.27 5.44 3.56
C LEU A 110 -12.15 4.29 3.08
N GLY A 111 -13.12 3.86 3.89
CA GLY A 111 -14.09 2.83 3.54
C GLY A 111 -13.47 1.43 3.38
N ILE A 112 -12.34 1.17 4.04
CA ILE A 112 -11.66 -0.12 4.12
C ILE A 112 -11.19 -0.37 5.55
N ALA A 113 -11.03 -1.65 5.93
CA ALA A 113 -10.66 -2.02 7.29
C ALA A 113 -9.23 -1.59 7.65
N VAL A 114 -9.00 -1.26 8.91
CA VAL A 114 -7.65 -1.11 9.48
C VAL A 114 -7.36 -2.37 10.32
N ILE A 115 -6.31 -3.10 9.99
CA ILE A 115 -5.96 -4.33 10.72
C ILE A 115 -5.50 -3.94 12.13
N ARG A 116 -6.21 -4.41 13.15
CA ARG A 116 -5.80 -4.27 14.55
C ARG A 116 -4.67 -5.26 14.84
N HIS A 117 -3.56 -4.78 15.37
CA HIS A 117 -2.37 -5.61 15.57
C HIS A 117 -1.60 -5.20 16.81
N GLU A 118 -1.00 -6.19 17.48
CA GLU A 118 -0.21 -5.93 18.68
C GLU A 118 1.19 -5.44 18.35
N GLU A 119 1.73 -5.91 17.23
CA GLU A 119 3.10 -5.67 16.81
C GLU A 119 3.16 -4.79 15.58
N LYS A 120 3.84 -3.65 15.69
CA LYS A 120 4.11 -2.77 14.55
C LYS A 120 4.93 -3.50 13.48
N LYS A 121 4.72 -3.15 12.21
CA LYS A 121 5.52 -3.62 11.08
C LYS A 121 7.01 -3.37 11.36
N PRO A 122 7.88 -4.37 11.09
CA PRO A 122 7.62 -5.59 10.33
C PRO A 122 7.22 -6.83 11.16
N GLY A 123 6.45 -6.66 12.24
CA GLY A 123 5.68 -7.74 12.90
C GLY A 123 4.20 -7.73 12.51
N GLY A 124 3.40 -8.61 13.14
CA GLY A 124 1.93 -8.61 13.00
C GLY A 124 1.35 -9.50 11.89
N LEU A 125 2.10 -10.49 11.38
CA LEU A 125 1.62 -11.39 10.33
C LEU A 125 0.36 -12.16 10.74
N GLN A 126 0.27 -12.61 11.99
CA GLN A 126 -0.83 -13.47 12.42
C GLN A 126 -2.16 -12.74 12.34
N GLU A 127 -2.20 -11.48 12.74
CA GLU A 127 -3.39 -10.63 12.66
C GLU A 127 -3.78 -10.36 11.21
N VAL A 128 -2.80 -10.17 10.32
CA VAL A 128 -3.03 -10.03 8.88
C VAL A 128 -3.67 -11.30 8.28
N LEU A 129 -3.07 -12.46 8.54
CA LEU A 129 -3.59 -13.75 8.04
C LEU A 129 -4.99 -14.05 8.59
N SER A 130 -5.20 -13.75 9.88
CA SER A 130 -6.51 -13.94 10.53
C SER A 130 -7.57 -13.01 9.96
N HIS A 131 -7.22 -11.75 9.66
CA HIS A 131 -8.14 -10.78 9.07
C HIS A 131 -8.68 -11.24 7.72
N PHE A 132 -7.80 -11.73 6.84
CA PHE A 132 -8.19 -12.20 5.50
C PHE A 132 -8.60 -13.67 5.44
N GLN A 133 -8.53 -14.41 6.56
CA GLN A 133 -8.79 -15.84 6.62
C GLN A 133 -7.92 -16.64 5.64
N MET A 134 -6.62 -16.36 5.64
CA MET A 134 -5.63 -16.97 4.75
C MET A 134 -4.53 -17.64 5.55
N ASP A 135 -3.98 -18.73 5.01
CA ASP A 135 -2.85 -19.45 5.61
C ASP A 135 -1.53 -19.21 4.86
N ASP A 136 -1.60 -18.67 3.64
CA ASP A 136 -0.45 -18.44 2.77
C ASP A 136 -0.21 -16.96 2.52
N ALA A 137 0.82 -16.42 3.18
CA ALA A 137 1.22 -15.02 3.04
C ALA A 137 1.64 -14.65 1.60
N ALA A 138 2.08 -15.61 0.77
CA ALA A 138 2.41 -15.34 -0.62
C ALA A 138 1.18 -15.01 -1.50
N SER A 139 -0.04 -15.19 -0.97
CA SER A 139 -1.27 -14.72 -1.62
C SER A 139 -1.64 -13.28 -1.22
N LEU A 140 -0.81 -12.61 -0.42
CA LEU A 140 -1.00 -11.22 0.00
C LEU A 140 0.01 -10.31 -0.71
N CYS A 141 -0.38 -9.06 -0.89
CA CYS A 141 0.53 -8.01 -1.33
C CYS A 141 0.63 -6.89 -0.29
N MET A 142 1.86 -6.52 0.10
CA MET A 142 2.16 -5.36 0.93
C MET A 142 2.59 -4.18 0.05
N VAL A 143 1.90 -3.05 0.20
CA VAL A 143 2.15 -1.80 -0.54
C VAL A 143 2.48 -0.68 0.44
N GLY A 144 3.61 0.01 0.27
CA GLY A 144 3.97 1.12 1.15
C GLY A 144 5.24 1.90 0.75
N ASP A 145 5.47 3.02 1.41
CA ASP A 145 6.56 3.96 1.10
C ASP A 145 7.88 3.68 1.85
N ARG A 146 7.90 2.74 2.79
CA ARG A 146 9.09 2.46 3.61
C ARG A 146 9.72 1.12 3.26
N LEU A 147 11.02 1.15 2.94
CA LEU A 147 11.76 -0.08 2.64
C LEU A 147 11.98 -0.91 3.91
N LEU A 148 12.35 -0.28 5.03
CA LEU A 148 12.70 -1.01 6.26
C LEU A 148 11.50 -1.55 7.05
N THR A 149 10.28 -1.09 6.76
CA THR A 149 9.07 -1.60 7.40
C THR A 149 8.20 -2.35 6.42
N ASP A 150 7.69 -1.71 5.37
CA ASP A 150 6.65 -2.29 4.52
C ASP A 150 7.23 -3.38 3.60
N VAL A 151 8.30 -3.05 2.89
CA VAL A 151 8.97 -4.00 1.99
C VAL A 151 9.62 -5.13 2.78
N VAL A 152 10.32 -4.82 3.88
CA VAL A 152 10.89 -5.84 4.75
C VAL A 152 9.81 -6.73 5.37
N PHE A 153 8.67 -6.18 5.80
CA PHE A 153 7.55 -6.97 6.32
C PHE A 153 7.06 -7.98 5.29
N GLY A 154 6.72 -7.53 4.08
CA GLY A 154 6.24 -8.44 3.04
C GLY A 154 7.29 -9.47 2.64
N ASN A 155 8.54 -9.06 2.43
CA ASN A 155 9.62 -9.97 2.03
C ASN A 155 9.99 -10.99 3.11
N LEU A 156 9.93 -10.61 4.40
CA LEU A 156 10.18 -11.54 5.52
C LEU A 156 9.20 -12.70 5.54
N TYR A 157 7.95 -12.44 5.16
CA TYR A 157 6.86 -13.41 5.20
C TYR A 157 6.48 -13.97 3.82
N GLY A 158 7.20 -13.59 2.76
CA GLY A 158 7.01 -14.13 1.42
C GLY A 158 5.86 -13.52 0.61
N MET A 159 5.32 -12.39 1.06
CA MET A 159 4.31 -11.62 0.32
C MET A 159 4.92 -10.98 -0.94
N LEU A 160 4.07 -10.63 -1.90
CA LEU A 160 4.45 -9.69 -2.95
C LEU A 160 4.62 -8.29 -2.35
N THR A 161 5.64 -7.54 -2.77
CA THR A 161 5.94 -6.21 -2.22
C THR A 161 5.99 -5.16 -3.31
N ILE A 162 5.19 -4.10 -3.16
CA ILE A 162 5.19 -2.95 -4.04
C ILE A 162 5.61 -1.72 -3.23
N HIS A 163 6.71 -1.09 -3.62
CA HIS A 163 7.17 0.14 -3.01
C HIS A 163 6.61 1.35 -3.75
N THR A 164 5.93 2.25 -3.04
CA THR A 164 5.51 3.54 -3.57
C THR A 164 6.53 4.61 -3.22
N LEU A 165 6.64 5.67 -4.02
CA LEU A 165 7.33 6.86 -3.53
C LEU A 165 6.44 7.60 -2.51
N PRO A 166 7.03 8.32 -1.53
CA PRO A 166 6.23 9.11 -0.60
C PRO A 166 5.36 10.11 -1.35
N LEU A 167 4.05 10.10 -1.06
CA LEU A 167 3.08 11.00 -1.68
C LEU A 167 3.44 12.48 -1.47
N CYS A 168 3.90 12.84 -0.27
CA CYS A 168 4.28 14.21 0.06
C CYS A 168 5.80 14.39 0.03
N ARG A 169 6.29 15.47 -0.60
CA ARG A 169 7.72 15.83 -0.68
C ARG A 169 7.93 17.30 -0.35
N GLY A 170 9.12 17.65 0.15
CA GLY A 170 9.48 19.03 0.46
C GLY A 170 8.53 19.65 1.49
N ASP A 171 7.99 20.82 1.16
CA ASP A 171 7.11 21.60 2.04
C ASP A 171 5.76 20.91 2.31
N ASP A 172 5.29 20.07 1.39
CA ASP A 172 4.04 19.31 1.58
C ASP A 172 4.18 18.18 2.61
N ASN A 173 5.42 17.81 2.94
CA ASN A 173 5.71 16.79 3.95
C ASN A 173 5.95 17.39 5.34
N GLN A 174 5.65 18.66 5.60
CA GLN A 174 6.01 19.37 6.84
C GLN A 174 5.57 18.64 8.12
N ALA A 175 4.40 18.01 8.12
CA ALA A 175 3.87 17.27 9.27
C ALA A 175 4.63 15.97 9.60
N ASP A 176 5.40 15.40 8.67
CA ASP A 176 6.10 14.14 8.87
C ASP A 176 7.33 14.27 9.77
N ASN A 177 7.58 13.22 10.54
CA ASN A 177 8.64 13.15 11.54
C ASN A 177 10.03 13.32 10.88
N ILE A 178 10.83 14.28 11.37
CA ILE A 178 12.19 14.56 10.87
C ILE A 178 13.07 13.29 10.81
N PRO A 179 13.11 12.42 11.86
CA PRO A 179 13.88 11.19 11.78
C PRO A 179 13.38 10.24 10.68
N ALA A 180 12.07 10.15 10.47
CA ALA A 180 11.47 9.30 9.45
C ALA A 180 11.83 9.80 8.04
N LYS A 181 11.78 11.13 7.80
CA LYS A 181 12.24 11.75 6.54
C LYS A 181 13.69 11.42 6.20
N LEU A 182 14.57 11.54 7.20
CA LEU A 182 16.00 11.25 7.01
C LEU A 182 16.20 9.77 6.66
N ILE A 183 15.57 8.87 7.42
CA ILE A 183 15.64 7.43 7.19
C ILE A 183 15.13 7.08 5.78
N ARG A 184 13.94 7.59 5.38
CA ARG A 184 13.40 7.40 4.02
C ARG A 184 14.35 7.88 2.93
N THR A 185 15.02 9.02 3.14
CA THR A 185 15.97 9.56 2.18
C THR A 185 17.21 8.68 2.05
N VAL A 186 17.72 8.16 3.18
CA VAL A 186 18.86 7.24 3.20
C VAL A 186 18.50 5.91 2.55
N GLU A 187 17.34 5.35 2.90
CA GLU A 187 16.78 4.11 2.31
C GLU A 187 16.68 4.22 0.78
N ASN A 188 15.99 5.24 0.28
CA ASN A 188 15.79 5.44 -1.15
C ASN A 188 17.10 5.71 -1.90
N LYS A 189 17.99 6.54 -1.36
CA LYS A 189 19.32 6.76 -1.97
C LYS A 189 20.19 5.50 -1.94
N GLY A 190 20.08 4.69 -0.89
CA GLY A 190 20.81 3.44 -0.75
C GLY A 190 20.39 2.41 -1.80
N LEU A 191 19.08 2.20 -1.98
CA LEU A 191 18.56 1.20 -2.91
C LEU A 191 18.55 1.67 -4.37
N TYR A 192 18.04 2.88 -4.64
CA TYR A 192 17.84 3.40 -5.99
C TYR A 192 19.00 4.27 -6.50
N GLY A 193 19.97 4.59 -5.64
CA GLY A 193 21.13 5.37 -6.02
C GLY A 193 21.98 4.64 -7.07
N ASN A 194 22.59 5.43 -7.97
CA ASN A 194 23.43 4.90 -9.05
C ASN A 194 24.85 4.54 -8.57
N TRP A 195 24.96 3.57 -7.67
CA TRP A 195 26.23 3.08 -7.12
C TRP A 195 26.29 1.55 -7.13
N PHE A 196 27.49 0.99 -6.92
CA PHE A 196 27.73 -0.44 -7.07
C PHE A 196 26.83 -1.32 -6.19
N GLY A 197 26.70 -1.01 -4.90
CA GLY A 197 25.90 -1.81 -3.98
C GLY A 197 24.40 -1.73 -4.27
N GLY A 198 23.85 -0.56 -4.63
CA GLY A 198 22.45 -0.42 -5.04
C GLY A 198 22.13 -1.31 -6.25
N ARG A 199 23.01 -1.30 -7.27
CA ARG A 199 22.89 -2.20 -8.43
C ARG A 199 22.99 -3.68 -8.03
N MET A 200 23.86 -4.03 -7.07
CA MET A 200 24.01 -5.40 -6.58
C MET A 200 22.79 -5.87 -5.79
N LEU A 201 22.15 -4.99 -5.01
CA LEU A 201 20.90 -5.28 -4.31
C LEU A 201 19.78 -5.57 -5.30
N GLN A 202 19.60 -4.71 -6.31
CA GLN A 202 18.56 -4.90 -7.31
C GLN A 202 18.76 -6.15 -8.17
N LYS A 203 20.01 -6.55 -8.45
CA LYS A 203 20.30 -7.82 -9.12
C LYS A 203 19.90 -9.05 -8.30
N ASN A 204 19.90 -8.93 -6.96
CA ASN A 204 19.52 -9.99 -6.03
C ASN A 204 18.12 -9.78 -5.45
N LYS A 205 17.20 -9.22 -6.26
CA LYS A 205 15.79 -9.04 -5.88
C LYS A 205 15.17 -10.39 -5.50
N PRO A 206 14.38 -10.47 -4.42
CA PRO A 206 13.68 -11.70 -4.05
C PRO A 206 12.71 -12.15 -5.16
N THR A 207 12.57 -13.46 -5.27
CA THR A 207 11.56 -14.10 -6.13
C THR A 207 10.26 -14.28 -5.37
N HIS A 208 9.13 -14.14 -6.06
CA HIS A 208 7.81 -14.43 -5.49
C HIS A 208 7.36 -15.86 -5.81
N LYS A 209 6.58 -16.48 -4.92
CA LYS A 209 6.12 -17.88 -5.07
C LYS A 209 5.24 -18.09 -6.30
N TYR A 210 4.36 -17.15 -6.60
CA TYR A 210 3.34 -17.28 -7.64
C TYR A 210 3.58 -16.40 -8.87
N TRP A 211 4.38 -15.35 -8.74
CA TRP A 211 4.55 -14.35 -9.78
C TRP A 211 5.87 -14.57 -10.53
N ALA A 212 5.78 -14.75 -11.85
CA ALA A 212 6.93 -15.03 -12.71
C ALA A 212 7.81 -13.80 -13.02
N GLY A 213 7.42 -12.62 -12.54
CA GLY A 213 8.18 -11.38 -12.69
C GLY A 213 7.63 -10.43 -13.76
N GLU A 214 8.13 -9.19 -13.70
CA GLU A 214 7.61 -8.03 -14.45
C GLU A 214 7.67 -8.19 -15.97
N LEU A 215 8.65 -8.95 -16.49
CA LEU A 215 8.78 -9.19 -17.94
C LEU A 215 7.68 -10.11 -18.47
N ALA A 216 7.18 -11.03 -17.65
CA ALA A 216 6.14 -11.98 -18.05
C ALA A 216 4.74 -11.42 -17.77
N PHE A 217 4.55 -10.83 -16.59
CA PHE A 217 3.28 -10.28 -16.13
C PHE A 217 3.53 -8.92 -15.48
N PRO A 218 3.50 -7.83 -16.27
CA PRO A 218 3.71 -6.48 -15.75
C PRO A 218 2.67 -6.11 -14.71
N LEU A 219 3.12 -5.62 -13.56
CA LEU A 219 2.27 -5.15 -12.46
C LEU A 219 2.20 -3.62 -12.39
N VAL A 220 2.90 -2.92 -13.30
CA VAL A 220 2.80 -1.48 -13.48
C VAL A 220 2.00 -1.17 -14.74
N LEU A 221 0.99 -0.31 -14.61
CA LEU A 221 0.20 0.19 -15.73
C LEU A 221 1.06 1.08 -16.63
N THR A 222 0.85 0.97 -17.95
CA THR A 222 1.45 1.93 -18.90
C THR A 222 0.69 3.26 -18.87
N HIS A 223 1.33 4.35 -19.27
CA HIS A 223 0.72 5.70 -19.28
C HIS A 223 -0.60 5.79 -20.08
N ASP A 224 -0.81 4.92 -21.07
CA ASP A 224 -2.07 4.88 -21.82
C ASP A 224 -3.23 4.30 -20.99
N GLN A 225 -2.95 3.33 -20.12
CA GLN A 225 -3.97 2.66 -19.31
C GLN A 225 -4.43 3.51 -18.11
N THR A 226 -3.54 4.33 -17.54
CA THR A 226 -3.89 5.24 -16.43
C THR A 226 -4.85 6.36 -16.86
N SER A 227 -4.85 6.77 -18.13
CA SER A 227 -5.76 7.80 -18.65
C SER A 227 -7.21 7.32 -18.80
N SER A 228 -7.40 6.04 -19.17
CA SER A 228 -8.72 5.48 -19.50
C SER A 228 -9.66 5.27 -18.30
N SER A 229 -9.13 5.16 -17.08
CA SER A 229 -9.91 4.97 -15.86
C SER A 229 -10.53 6.26 -15.29
N SER A 230 -10.14 7.43 -15.81
CA SER A 230 -10.56 8.74 -15.28
C SER A 230 -11.82 9.33 -15.95
N THR A 231 -12.36 8.73 -17.01
CA THR A 231 -13.35 9.41 -17.90
C THR A 231 -14.78 8.85 -17.88
N THR A 232 -15.22 8.09 -16.86
CA THR A 232 -16.63 7.62 -16.83
C THR A 232 -17.36 8.03 -15.57
N THR A 233 -17.74 9.31 -15.47
CA THR A 233 -18.96 9.77 -14.79
C THR A 233 -19.36 11.12 -15.37
N THR A 234 -20.22 11.10 -16.38
CA THR A 234 -21.08 12.24 -16.69
C THR A 234 -22.50 11.72 -16.74
N MET A 235 -23.23 11.94 -15.64
CA MET A 235 -24.65 11.66 -15.55
C MET A 235 -25.37 12.48 -16.62
N THR A 236 -26.10 11.79 -17.50
CA THR A 236 -27.12 12.41 -18.34
C THR A 236 -28.42 12.39 -17.54
N SER A 237 -28.87 13.56 -17.12
CA SER A 237 -30.22 13.77 -16.60
C SER A 237 -31.24 13.69 -17.74
N PRO A 238 -32.39 13.01 -17.58
CA PRO A 238 -33.49 13.16 -18.51
C PRO A 238 -34.29 14.42 -18.16
N SER A 239 -34.54 15.23 -19.17
CA SER A 239 -35.39 16.42 -19.16
C SER A 239 -36.85 16.06 -18.89
N GLU A 240 -37.48 16.83 -17.99
CA GLU A 240 -38.94 16.89 -17.81
C GLU A 240 -39.61 17.29 -19.13
N VAL A 241 -40.56 16.47 -19.58
CA VAL A 241 -41.48 16.84 -20.67
C VAL A 241 -42.83 17.10 -20.03
N ASP A 242 -43.15 18.38 -19.97
CA ASP A 242 -44.43 18.97 -19.64
C ASP A 242 -45.42 18.70 -20.79
N ALA A 243 -46.55 18.06 -20.50
CA ALA A 243 -47.62 17.85 -21.47
C ALA A 243 -48.99 17.87 -20.77
N ASN A 244 -49.35 19.03 -20.25
CA ASN A 244 -50.73 19.36 -19.90
C ASN A 244 -51.46 19.81 -21.18
N LYS A 245 -52.33 18.95 -21.73
CA LYS A 245 -53.34 19.34 -22.73
C LYS A 245 -54.69 18.79 -22.29
N GLU A 246 -55.40 19.61 -21.53
CA GLU A 246 -56.85 19.55 -21.40
C GLU A 246 -57.50 19.94 -22.73
N ASN A 247 -58.52 19.18 -23.10
CA ASN A 247 -59.35 19.34 -24.29
C ASN A 247 -60.65 20.04 -23.90
N PRO A 248 -61.11 21.09 -24.59
CA PRO A 248 -62.52 21.46 -24.55
C PRO A 248 -63.25 20.92 -25.79
N GLN A 249 -64.57 20.75 -25.61
CA GLN A 249 -65.55 20.27 -26.58
C GLN A 249 -65.54 21.01 -27.92
#